data_AF-A0AAP9IST2-F1
#
_entry.id   AF-A0AAP9IST2-F1
#
_cell.length_a   1.000
_cell.length_b   1.000
_cell.length_c   1.000
_cell.angle_alpha   90.00
_cell.angle_beta   90.00
_cell.angle_gamma   90.00
#
_symmetry.space_group_name_H-M   'P 1'
#
loop_
_entity.id
_entity.type
_entity.pdbx_description
1 polymer ?
#
loop_
_entity_poly.entity_id
_entity_poly.type
_entity_poly.pdbx_seq_one_letter_code
_entity_poly.pdbx_strand_id
1 'polypeptide(L)'
;MIETLAFRTQARTVDHLGREQIADCPTAISELWKNAYDAYARNVSLHIFDDPEPVAAVYDDGHGMSYDEFINRWLIVGTDSKYYESALDKDDRDGLPKRTKQGQKGIGRLSSANLGPLLLIVSKRKNADFVAALIDWRIFENPYLILSDIEIPVTQFVERSELFQLLPDLFNRLKDNLWGGNSDEKRAKRLKLAWDIYDRLVLDNDPKAKKPSELIANTIIKARFEERHFEPWLVWNEKRQHGTALIVSDINYDLKAQLSSIELDSNVKNIRQSFFSTLSAFTDPYVGVDASEFNAFDPDFSYEVKTWLGKLSTTIIENDRDAINREVTEQMEHVLSGNIDEFGVFRGQVKAFGEWRKIGNDYVIYPPKDLTIPKGPSTFIGPFSIHVATFEQTRENSTLSQENFVRFIELAKQHSGFLIFRNGLRVLPYG
;
A
#
# COMPACT_ATOMS: atom_id res chain seq x y z
N MET A 1 45.87 24.50 -13.21
CA MET A 1 45.60 23.06 -13.05
C MET A 1 44.17 22.85 -13.55
N ILE A 2 43.97 22.02 -14.57
CA ILE A 2 42.61 21.72 -15.08
C ILE A 2 42.22 20.39 -14.45
N GLU A 3 41.18 20.38 -13.62
CA GLU A 3 40.61 19.17 -13.03
C GLU A 3 39.28 18.84 -13.72
N THR A 4 39.04 17.53 -13.91
CA THR A 4 37.77 17.00 -14.38
C THR A 4 37.02 16.44 -13.19
N LEU A 5 35.81 16.94 -12.93
CA LEU A 5 34.96 16.55 -11.81
C LEU A 5 33.65 15.96 -12.34
N ALA A 6 33.18 14.87 -11.73
CA ALA A 6 31.87 14.30 -12.03
C ALA A 6 30.75 15.04 -11.27
N PHE A 7 29.54 15.07 -11.83
CA PHE A 7 28.35 15.49 -11.10
C PHE A 7 28.14 14.61 -9.87
N ARG A 8 27.67 15.21 -8.76
CA ARG A 8 27.34 14.51 -7.52
C ARG A 8 25.86 14.71 -7.22
N THR A 9 25.19 13.64 -6.80
CA THR A 9 23.78 13.66 -6.40
C THR A 9 23.68 13.81 -4.89
N GLN A 10 22.90 14.77 -4.43
CA GLN A 10 22.58 14.91 -3.00
C GLN A 10 21.64 13.79 -2.56
N ALA A 11 21.77 13.35 -1.31
CA ALA A 11 20.90 12.32 -0.74
C ALA A 11 19.41 12.71 -0.80
N ARG A 12 19.13 14.00 -0.62
CA ARG A 12 17.79 14.61 -0.65
C ARG A 12 17.01 14.39 -1.95
N THR A 13 17.70 14.08 -3.06
CA THR A 13 17.03 13.69 -4.30
C THR A 13 16.15 12.45 -4.12
N VAL A 14 16.53 11.50 -3.25
CA VAL A 14 15.72 10.30 -2.96
C VAL A 14 14.44 10.67 -2.21
N ASP A 15 14.52 11.59 -1.24
CA ASP A 15 13.36 12.03 -0.45
C ASP A 15 12.30 12.73 -1.33
N HIS A 16 12.74 13.63 -2.22
CA HIS A 16 11.86 14.34 -3.16
C HIS A 16 11.17 13.40 -4.18
N LEU A 17 11.84 12.30 -4.57
CA LEU A 17 11.27 11.30 -5.49
C LEU A 17 10.30 10.34 -4.81
N GLY A 18 10.42 10.18 -3.50
CA GLY A 18 9.66 9.20 -2.73
C GLY A 18 8.56 9.82 -1.90
N ARG A 19 8.94 10.28 -0.70
CA ARG A 19 8.01 10.70 0.35
C ARG A 19 7.18 11.91 -0.09
N GLU A 20 7.80 12.90 -0.74
CA GLU A 20 7.11 14.13 -1.18
C GLU A 20 6.13 13.90 -2.36
N GLN A 21 6.15 12.73 -3.01
CA GLN A 21 5.25 12.42 -4.13
C GLN A 21 3.92 11.79 -3.69
N ILE A 22 3.78 11.41 -2.42
CA ILE A 22 2.61 10.69 -1.91
C ILE A 22 1.96 11.52 -0.81
N ALA A 23 0.66 11.75 -0.95
CA ALA A 23 -0.07 12.73 -0.16
C ALA A 23 -0.21 12.36 1.32
N ASP A 24 -0.48 11.09 1.63
CA ASP A 24 -0.79 10.63 2.99
C ASP A 24 -0.44 9.14 3.22
N CYS A 25 -0.55 8.70 4.48
CA CYS A 25 -0.24 7.33 4.90
C CYS A 25 -1.19 6.27 4.29
N PRO A 26 -2.53 6.45 4.28
CA PRO A 26 -3.44 5.51 3.63
C PRO A 26 -3.16 5.32 2.13
N THR A 27 -2.89 6.40 1.39
CA THR A 27 -2.50 6.34 -0.02
C THR A 27 -1.20 5.58 -0.19
N ALA A 28 -0.21 5.81 0.69
CA ALA A 28 1.05 5.07 0.68
C ALA A 28 0.86 3.56 0.86
N ILE A 29 -0.03 3.15 1.76
CA ILE A 29 -0.39 1.73 1.95
C ILE A 29 -1.03 1.17 0.68
N SER A 30 -1.94 1.92 0.03
CA SER A 30 -2.56 1.49 -1.23
C SER A 30 -1.53 1.28 -2.35
N GLU A 31 -0.47 2.09 -2.41
CA GLU A 31 0.62 1.93 -3.38
C GLU A 31 1.48 0.69 -3.05
N LEU A 32 1.72 0.39 -1.76
CA LEU A 32 2.37 -0.85 -1.35
C LEU A 32 1.53 -2.09 -1.72
N TRP A 33 0.21 -2.02 -1.57
CA TRP A 33 -0.70 -3.10 -1.98
C TRP A 33 -0.73 -3.29 -3.50
N LYS A 34 -0.65 -2.21 -4.29
CA LYS A 34 -0.46 -2.30 -5.76
C LYS A 34 0.87 -2.96 -6.11
N ASN A 35 1.95 -2.69 -5.38
CA ASN A 35 3.23 -3.38 -5.60
C ASN A 35 3.13 -4.88 -5.29
N ALA A 36 2.42 -5.25 -4.22
CA ALA A 36 2.15 -6.66 -3.90
C ALA A 36 1.32 -7.33 -5.02
N TYR A 37 0.30 -6.63 -5.53
CA TYR A 37 -0.49 -7.09 -6.68
C TYR A 37 0.38 -7.30 -7.94
N ASP A 38 1.25 -6.35 -8.24
CA ASP A 38 2.19 -6.42 -9.37
C ASP A 38 3.25 -7.52 -9.18
N ALA A 39 3.56 -7.88 -7.94
CA ALA A 39 4.40 -9.01 -7.56
C ALA A 39 3.63 -10.35 -7.53
N TYR A 40 2.41 -10.39 -8.06
CA TYR A 40 1.54 -11.57 -8.11
C TYR A 40 1.21 -12.17 -6.74
N ALA A 41 1.16 -11.34 -5.69
CA ALA A 41 0.64 -11.76 -4.40
C ALA A 41 -0.85 -12.12 -4.49
N ARG A 42 -1.31 -13.02 -3.63
CA ARG A 42 -2.72 -13.37 -3.43
C ARG A 42 -3.27 -12.72 -2.19
N ASN A 43 -2.40 -12.45 -1.22
CA ASN A 43 -2.74 -11.84 0.05
C ASN A 43 -1.77 -10.71 0.32
N VAL A 44 -2.29 -9.55 0.72
CA VAL A 44 -1.52 -8.48 1.33
C VAL A 44 -2.14 -8.10 2.66
N SER A 45 -1.35 -7.79 3.67
CA SER A 45 -1.90 -7.38 4.96
C SER A 45 -1.07 -6.29 5.61
N LEU A 46 -1.73 -5.46 6.41
CA LEU A 46 -1.09 -4.52 7.32
C LEU A 46 -1.38 -4.91 8.76
N HIS A 47 -0.32 -5.08 9.56
CA HIS A 47 -0.39 -5.42 10.97
C HIS A 47 0.20 -4.28 11.79
N ILE A 48 -0.54 -3.75 12.76
CA ILE A 48 -0.07 -2.66 13.64
C ILE A 48 -0.02 -3.17 15.08
N PHE A 49 1.15 -3.20 15.67
CA PHE A 49 1.43 -3.76 16.99
C PHE A 49 1.47 -2.66 18.05
N ASP A 50 0.58 -2.76 19.05
CA ASP A 50 0.43 -1.85 20.19
C ASP A 50 1.50 -2.12 21.26
N ASP A 51 2.75 -2.01 20.83
CA ASP A 51 3.94 -2.21 21.66
C ASP A 51 4.35 -0.88 22.32
N PRO A 52 5.21 -0.89 23.37
CA PRO A 52 5.72 0.35 23.97
C PRO A 52 6.34 1.31 22.95
N GLU A 53 6.99 0.75 21.92
CA GLU A 53 7.36 1.47 20.70
C GLU A 53 6.60 0.80 19.55
N PRO A 54 5.46 1.37 19.09
CA PRO A 54 4.61 0.71 18.12
C PRO A 54 5.30 0.40 16.79
N VAL A 55 4.99 -0.77 16.25
CA VAL A 55 5.52 -1.31 15.00
C VAL A 55 4.36 -1.52 14.02
N ALA A 56 4.58 -1.24 12.74
CA ALA A 56 3.66 -1.60 11.67
C ALA A 56 4.36 -2.51 10.68
N ALA A 57 3.66 -3.47 10.11
CA ALA A 57 4.23 -4.39 9.16
C ALA A 57 3.28 -4.65 7.99
N VAL A 58 3.79 -4.49 6.78
CA VAL A 58 3.09 -4.89 5.55
C VAL A 58 3.65 -6.22 5.09
N TYR A 59 2.77 -7.19 4.87
CA TYR A 59 3.11 -8.53 4.42
C TYR A 59 2.46 -8.83 3.09
N ASP A 60 3.22 -9.42 2.17
CA ASP A 60 2.69 -10.04 0.97
C ASP A 60 3.23 -11.47 0.80
N ASP A 61 2.54 -12.22 -0.05
CA ASP A 61 2.94 -13.55 -0.51
C ASP A 61 3.20 -13.60 -2.02
N GLY A 62 3.67 -12.48 -2.58
CA GLY A 62 4.09 -12.36 -3.98
C GLY A 62 5.43 -13.06 -4.23
N HIS A 63 5.95 -12.99 -5.46
CA HIS A 63 7.13 -13.75 -5.87
C HIS A 63 8.41 -13.49 -5.04
N GLY A 64 8.45 -12.38 -4.28
CA GLY A 64 9.58 -11.96 -3.46
C GLY A 64 10.85 -11.68 -4.28
N MET A 65 11.98 -11.52 -3.62
CA MET A 65 13.25 -11.13 -4.27
C MET A 65 14.39 -12.03 -3.79
N SER A 66 15.27 -12.40 -4.70
CA SER A 66 16.60 -12.91 -4.31
C SER A 66 17.52 -11.74 -3.88
N TYR A 67 18.67 -12.06 -3.29
CA TYR A 67 19.69 -11.06 -2.96
C TYR A 67 20.06 -10.21 -4.19
N ASP A 68 20.34 -10.86 -5.33
CA ASP A 68 20.72 -10.16 -6.56
C ASP A 68 19.61 -9.25 -7.09
N GLU A 69 18.35 -9.68 -7.02
CA GLU A 69 17.23 -8.85 -7.46
C GLU A 69 17.00 -7.68 -6.51
N PHE A 70 17.18 -7.90 -5.20
CA PHE A 70 17.08 -6.84 -4.22
C PHE A 70 18.14 -5.75 -4.47
N ILE A 71 19.40 -6.13 -4.64
CA ILE A 71 20.49 -5.16 -4.89
C ILE A 71 20.34 -4.48 -6.26
N ASN A 72 20.04 -5.25 -7.32
CA ASN A 72 20.08 -4.73 -8.68
C ASN A 72 18.74 -4.15 -9.17
N ARG A 73 17.64 -4.33 -8.42
CA ARG A 73 16.32 -3.81 -8.82
C ARG A 73 15.66 -2.98 -7.71
N TRP A 74 15.63 -3.48 -6.48
CA TRP A 74 14.96 -2.78 -5.38
C TRP A 74 15.72 -1.52 -4.94
N LEU A 75 17.04 -1.63 -4.76
CA LEU A 75 17.88 -0.49 -4.36
C LEU A 75 18.19 0.49 -5.50
N ILE A 76 17.92 0.13 -6.77
CA ILE A 76 18.19 1.00 -7.92
C ILE A 76 16.94 1.76 -8.34
N VAL A 77 16.91 3.07 -8.06
CA VAL A 77 15.86 4.01 -8.49
C VAL A 77 15.91 4.22 -10.01
N GLY A 78 14.73 4.25 -10.66
CA GLY A 78 14.62 4.55 -12.09
C GLY A 78 14.95 3.38 -13.02
N THR A 79 14.95 2.15 -12.52
CA THR A 79 15.09 0.95 -13.36
C THR A 79 13.87 0.78 -14.26
N ASP A 80 14.11 0.75 -15.56
CA ASP A 80 13.05 0.65 -16.56
C ASP A 80 12.60 -0.83 -16.66
N SER A 81 11.46 -1.13 -16.04
CA SER A 81 10.92 -2.50 -15.94
C SER A 81 10.57 -3.14 -17.30
N LYS A 82 10.60 -2.35 -18.38
CA LYS A 82 10.33 -2.79 -19.76
C LYS A 82 11.48 -3.56 -20.41
N TYR A 83 12.71 -3.45 -19.90
CA TYR A 83 13.88 -4.09 -20.52
C TYR A 83 14.05 -5.58 -20.19
N TYR A 84 13.20 -6.14 -19.33
CA TYR A 84 13.36 -7.50 -18.80
C TYR A 84 12.08 -8.35 -18.93
N GLU A 85 11.33 -8.23 -20.04
CA GLU A 85 10.32 -9.23 -20.41
C GLU A 85 11.02 -10.55 -20.75
N SER A 86 11.28 -11.38 -19.74
CA SER A 86 11.92 -12.69 -19.87
C SER A 86 10.99 -13.81 -19.40
N ALA A 87 11.39 -15.07 -19.63
CA ALA A 87 10.67 -16.28 -19.24
C ALA A 87 10.28 -16.34 -17.73
N LEU A 88 10.95 -15.56 -16.87
CA LEU A 88 10.61 -15.38 -15.45
C LEU A 88 9.18 -14.89 -15.23
N ASP A 89 8.59 -14.17 -16.20
CA ASP A 89 7.23 -13.62 -16.09
C ASP A 89 6.15 -14.70 -15.99
N LYS A 90 6.40 -15.99 -16.31
CA LYS A 90 5.40 -17.06 -16.08
C LYS A 90 5.53 -17.70 -14.70
N ASP A 91 6.75 -17.99 -14.26
CA ASP A 91 6.99 -18.63 -12.97
C ASP A 91 6.63 -17.70 -11.81
N ASP A 92 6.84 -16.40 -11.98
CA ASP A 92 6.52 -15.37 -10.97
C ASP A 92 5.01 -15.16 -10.78
N ARG A 93 4.15 -15.74 -11.63
CA ARG A 93 2.69 -15.57 -11.54
C ARG A 93 2.04 -16.45 -10.48
N ASP A 94 2.73 -17.46 -9.97
CA ASP A 94 2.14 -18.43 -9.03
C ASP A 94 0.78 -18.99 -9.52
N GLY A 95 0.71 -19.31 -10.82
CA GLY A 95 -0.50 -19.82 -11.49
C GLY A 95 -1.58 -18.78 -11.80
N LEU A 96 -1.38 -17.50 -11.48
CA LEU A 96 -2.31 -16.41 -11.81
C LEU A 96 -2.30 -16.07 -13.31
N PRO A 97 -3.41 -15.52 -13.84
CA PRO A 97 -3.41 -14.86 -15.14
C PRO A 97 -2.45 -13.67 -15.14
N LYS A 98 -2.00 -13.25 -16.33
CA LYS A 98 -1.14 -12.07 -16.46
C LYS A 98 -1.91 -10.84 -15.93
N ARG A 99 -1.35 -10.18 -14.91
CA ARG A 99 -1.91 -8.95 -14.35
C ARG A 99 -1.41 -7.74 -15.13
N THR A 100 -2.29 -6.76 -15.33
CA THR A 100 -1.88 -5.47 -15.86
C THR A 100 -1.17 -4.71 -14.74
N LYS A 101 0.10 -4.34 -14.95
CA LYS A 101 0.88 -3.60 -13.94
C LYS A 101 0.20 -2.29 -13.57
N GLN A 102 0.07 -2.04 -12.27
CA GLN A 102 -0.61 -0.87 -11.72
C GLN A 102 0.39 0.19 -11.28
N GLY A 103 1.57 -0.21 -10.79
CA GLY A 103 2.69 0.67 -10.46
C GLY A 103 3.48 1.09 -11.70
N GLN A 104 3.47 2.37 -12.05
CA GLN A 104 4.12 2.86 -13.28
C GLN A 104 5.36 3.74 -13.05
N LYS A 105 5.70 4.09 -11.80
CA LYS A 105 6.68 5.17 -11.54
C LYS A 105 7.98 4.73 -10.84
N GLY A 106 8.14 3.47 -10.44
CA GLY A 106 9.35 3.01 -9.73
C GLY A 106 9.61 3.67 -8.37
N ILE A 107 8.67 4.51 -7.90
CA ILE A 107 8.70 5.23 -6.61
C ILE A 107 7.78 4.57 -5.56
N GLY A 108 6.90 3.66 -5.97
CA GLY A 108 5.88 3.06 -5.08
C GLY A 108 6.45 2.28 -3.90
N ARG A 109 7.73 1.90 -3.93
CA ARG A 109 8.45 1.32 -2.79
C ARG A 109 8.92 2.33 -1.77
N LEU A 110 9.13 3.59 -2.18
CA LEU A 110 9.47 4.69 -1.28
C LEU A 110 8.24 5.11 -0.44
N SER A 111 7.04 4.65 -0.80
CA SER A 111 5.82 4.77 0.01
C SER A 111 5.98 4.25 1.43
N SER A 112 6.88 3.29 1.66
CA SER A 112 7.19 2.81 3.01
C SER A 112 7.69 3.91 3.95
N ALA A 113 8.29 4.99 3.42
CA ALA A 113 8.72 6.14 4.21
C ALA A 113 7.56 6.90 4.86
N ASN A 114 6.35 6.81 4.30
CA ASN A 114 5.14 7.41 4.89
C ASN A 114 4.55 6.59 6.03
N LEU A 115 4.90 5.31 6.15
CA LEU A 115 4.50 4.47 7.28
C LEU A 115 5.36 4.78 8.52
N GLY A 116 6.61 5.19 8.33
CA GLY A 116 7.55 5.53 9.40
C GLY A 116 8.99 5.57 8.89
N PRO A 117 9.92 6.11 9.69
CA PRO A 117 11.26 6.40 9.22
C PRO A 117 12.16 5.16 9.16
N LEU A 118 12.04 4.23 10.11
CA LEU A 118 12.93 3.07 10.22
C LEU A 118 12.25 1.82 9.66
N LEU A 119 12.75 1.31 8.54
CA LEU A 119 12.23 0.17 7.81
C LEU A 119 13.22 -1.00 7.83
N LEU A 120 12.75 -2.16 8.26
CA LEU A 120 13.33 -3.46 8.02
C LEU A 120 12.57 -4.13 6.88
N ILE A 121 13.26 -4.39 5.77
CA ILE A 121 12.72 -5.16 4.65
C ILE A 121 13.25 -6.59 4.78
N VAL A 122 12.37 -7.58 4.66
CA VAL A 122 12.74 -8.99 4.54
C VAL A 122 12.00 -9.57 3.34
N SER A 123 12.69 -10.19 2.40
CA SER A 123 12.07 -10.79 1.22
C SER A 123 12.60 -12.20 1.00
N LYS A 124 11.75 -13.06 0.45
CA LYS A 124 12.07 -14.44 0.14
C LYS A 124 11.58 -14.77 -1.26
N ARG A 125 12.49 -15.16 -2.14
CA ARG A 125 12.15 -15.81 -3.42
C ARG A 125 12.12 -17.32 -3.26
N LYS A 126 11.31 -17.98 -4.08
CA LYS A 126 11.28 -19.45 -4.17
C LYS A 126 12.68 -19.96 -4.55
N ASN A 127 13.16 -20.98 -3.84
CA ASN A 127 14.48 -21.60 -4.05
C ASN A 127 15.70 -20.65 -3.91
N ALA A 128 15.55 -19.51 -3.24
CA ALA A 128 16.66 -18.63 -2.88
C ALA A 128 16.68 -18.37 -1.37
N ASP A 129 17.78 -17.89 -0.82
CA ASP A 129 17.86 -17.49 0.59
C ASP A 129 16.98 -16.26 0.87
N PHE A 130 16.71 -15.99 2.15
CA PHE A 130 16.13 -14.71 2.55
C PHE A 130 17.13 -13.59 2.30
N VAL A 131 16.63 -12.42 1.94
CA VAL A 131 17.37 -11.17 1.94
C VAL A 131 16.73 -10.20 2.93
N ALA A 132 17.54 -9.50 3.70
CA ALA A 132 17.06 -8.43 4.58
C ALA A 132 17.91 -7.17 4.46
N ALA A 133 17.26 -6.02 4.61
CA ALA A 133 17.91 -4.72 4.62
C ALA A 133 17.27 -3.78 5.65
N LEU A 134 18.08 -2.91 6.23
CA LEU A 134 17.61 -1.93 7.21
C LEU A 134 17.89 -0.51 6.71
N ILE A 135 16.86 0.34 6.70
CA ILE A 135 16.90 1.68 6.13
C ILE A 135 16.26 2.66 7.12
N ASP A 136 16.90 3.79 7.38
CA ASP A 136 16.23 4.95 7.98
C ASP A 136 16.09 6.06 6.94
N TRP A 137 14.85 6.36 6.55
CA TRP A 137 14.55 7.31 5.47
C TRP A 137 15.02 8.74 5.80
N ARG A 138 15.14 9.09 7.08
CA ARG A 138 15.58 10.44 7.50
C ARG A 138 17.04 10.71 7.16
N ILE A 139 17.86 9.67 6.93
CA ILE A 139 19.22 9.85 6.42
C ILE A 139 19.19 10.61 5.09
N PHE A 140 18.19 10.35 4.24
CA PHE A 140 18.07 11.01 2.95
C PHE A 140 17.57 12.46 3.04
N GLU A 141 17.02 12.89 4.19
CA GLU A 141 16.55 14.27 4.38
C GLU A 141 17.69 15.29 4.49
N ASN A 142 18.89 14.83 4.89
CA ASN A 142 20.05 15.71 5.07
C ASN A 142 20.61 16.17 3.69
N PRO A 143 20.47 17.46 3.33
CA PRO A 143 20.90 17.96 2.01
C PRO A 143 22.42 18.04 1.84
N TYR A 144 23.18 17.91 2.93
CA TYR A 144 24.65 17.95 2.93
C TYR A 144 25.27 16.57 2.72
N LEU A 145 24.47 15.49 2.77
CA LEU A 145 24.92 14.15 2.42
C LEU A 145 24.91 13.95 0.90
N ILE A 146 25.88 13.18 0.45
CA ILE A 146 26.01 12.76 -0.95
C ILE A 146 25.58 11.31 -1.03
N LEU A 147 24.78 10.98 -2.03
CA LEU A 147 24.14 9.66 -2.13
C LEU A 147 25.15 8.50 -2.13
N SER A 148 26.31 8.70 -2.76
CA SER A 148 27.40 7.70 -2.79
C SER A 148 28.08 7.44 -1.44
N ASP A 149 27.86 8.30 -0.43
CA ASP A 149 28.38 8.14 0.92
C ASP A 149 27.40 7.39 1.84
N ILE A 150 26.16 7.14 1.39
CA ILE A 150 25.16 6.39 2.14
C ILE A 150 25.29 4.90 1.80
N GLU A 151 25.43 4.08 2.83
CA GLU A 151 25.53 2.63 2.71
C GLU A 151 24.31 1.99 3.38
N ILE A 152 23.57 1.18 2.62
CA ILE A 152 22.43 0.43 3.15
C ILE A 152 22.92 -0.95 3.64
N PRO A 153 22.75 -1.29 4.93
CA PRO A 153 23.08 -2.62 5.40
C PRO A 153 22.12 -3.65 4.81
N VAL A 154 22.68 -4.64 4.12
CA VAL A 154 21.96 -5.78 3.52
C VAL A 154 22.63 -7.08 3.96
N THR A 155 21.83 -8.09 4.25
CA THR A 155 22.29 -9.44 4.58
C THR A 155 21.45 -10.50 3.88
N GLN A 156 21.96 -11.73 3.84
CA GLN A 156 21.25 -12.91 3.36
C GLN A 156 21.38 -14.04 4.39
N PHE A 157 20.35 -14.89 4.51
CA PHE A 157 20.32 -15.98 5.48
C PHE A 157 19.34 -17.07 5.03
N VAL A 158 19.54 -18.30 5.51
CA VAL A 158 18.73 -19.46 5.12
C VAL A 158 17.57 -19.63 6.09
N GLU A 159 17.88 -19.66 7.39
CA GLU A 159 16.94 -19.92 8.46
C GLU A 159 16.43 -18.62 9.10
N ARG A 160 15.12 -18.53 9.30
CA ARG A 160 14.43 -17.36 9.88
C ARG A 160 15.04 -16.90 11.20
N SER A 161 15.48 -17.83 12.04
CA SER A 161 16.11 -17.53 13.33
C SER A 161 17.44 -16.75 13.22
N GLU A 162 18.13 -16.85 12.08
CA GLU A 162 19.39 -16.13 11.85
C GLU A 162 19.18 -14.62 11.80
N LEU A 163 17.99 -14.15 11.37
CA LEU A 163 17.70 -12.72 11.28
C LEU A 163 17.96 -11.99 12.60
N PHE A 164 17.48 -12.53 13.72
CA PHE A 164 17.64 -11.90 15.03
C PHE A 164 19.10 -11.89 15.53
N GLN A 165 19.92 -12.82 15.04
CA GLN A 165 21.36 -12.83 15.32
C GLN A 165 22.09 -11.77 14.50
N LEU A 166 21.60 -11.47 13.29
CA LEU A 166 22.17 -10.50 12.35
C LEU A 166 21.67 -9.06 12.59
N LEU A 167 20.50 -8.88 13.20
CA LEU A 167 19.90 -7.56 13.45
C LEU A 167 20.84 -6.58 14.18
N PRO A 168 21.55 -6.95 15.26
CA PRO A 168 22.49 -6.06 15.92
C PRO A 168 23.54 -5.46 14.97
N ASP A 169 24.07 -6.27 14.04
CA ASP A 169 25.06 -5.82 13.06
C ASP A 169 24.43 -4.95 11.97
N LEU A 170 23.21 -5.24 11.54
CA LEU A 170 22.45 -4.35 10.64
C LEU A 170 22.24 -2.98 11.27
N PHE A 171 21.84 -2.91 12.55
CA PHE A 171 21.69 -1.65 13.28
C PHE A 171 23.03 -0.92 13.46
N ASN A 172 24.12 -1.64 13.73
CA ASN A 172 25.45 -1.03 13.82
C ASN A 172 25.87 -0.39 12.50
N ARG A 173 25.75 -1.13 11.39
CA ARG A 173 26.07 -0.62 10.05
C ARG A 173 25.15 0.52 9.61
N LEU A 174 23.88 0.52 10.03
CA LEU A 174 22.99 1.65 9.77
C LEU A 174 23.48 2.93 10.48
N LYS A 175 23.91 2.82 11.75
CA LYS A 175 24.49 3.95 12.52
C LYS A 175 25.77 4.50 11.91
N ASP A 176 26.53 3.71 11.16
CA ASP A 176 27.74 4.20 10.48
C ASP A 176 27.42 5.30 9.46
N ASN A 177 26.17 5.41 8.96
CA ASN A 177 25.75 6.55 8.14
C ASN A 177 25.63 7.87 8.92
N LEU A 178 25.61 7.83 10.25
CA LEU A 178 25.61 9.00 11.12
C LEU A 178 27.04 9.43 11.49
N TRP A 179 27.85 8.46 11.90
CA TRP A 179 29.13 8.74 12.56
C TRP A 179 30.36 8.39 11.73
N GLY A 180 30.18 7.59 10.67
CA GLY A 180 31.25 6.94 9.93
C GLY A 180 31.77 5.71 10.66
N GLY A 181 31.82 4.58 9.94
CA GLY A 181 32.45 3.37 10.44
C GLY A 181 33.99 3.47 10.49
N ASN A 182 34.64 2.47 11.07
CA ASN A 182 36.10 2.46 11.26
C ASN A 182 36.91 2.19 9.98
N SER A 183 36.25 1.86 8.86
CA SER A 183 36.90 1.39 7.63
C SER A 183 37.30 2.49 6.64
N ASP A 184 36.62 3.65 6.65
CA ASP A 184 36.89 4.77 5.74
C ASP A 184 36.86 6.11 6.48
N GLU A 185 38.04 6.58 6.90
CA GLU A 185 38.20 7.84 7.62
C GLU A 185 37.78 9.05 6.78
N LYS A 186 37.93 9.01 5.45
CA LYS A 186 37.54 10.11 4.57
C LYS A 186 36.02 10.20 4.50
N ARG A 187 35.32 9.06 4.36
CA ARG A 187 33.86 9.00 4.42
C ARG A 187 33.36 9.47 5.78
N ALA A 188 33.96 8.98 6.87
CA ALA A 188 33.58 9.38 8.24
C ALA A 188 33.67 10.90 8.45
N LYS A 189 34.76 11.54 7.98
CA LYS A 189 34.91 13.00 8.03
C LYS A 189 33.81 13.73 7.23
N ARG A 190 33.44 13.23 6.05
CA ARG A 190 32.36 13.80 5.23
C ARG A 190 31.00 13.68 5.92
N LEU A 191 30.67 12.50 6.45
CA LEU A 191 29.42 12.24 7.17
C LEU A 191 29.30 13.13 8.40
N LYS A 192 30.34 13.16 9.24
CA LYS A 192 30.36 13.99 10.45
C LYS A 192 30.12 15.47 10.13
N LEU A 193 30.82 16.01 9.13
CA LEU A 193 30.62 17.39 8.70
C LEU A 193 29.18 17.64 8.23
N ALA A 194 28.60 16.74 7.43
CA ALA A 194 27.25 16.88 6.94
C ALA A 194 26.20 16.85 8.07
N TRP A 195 26.35 15.98 9.06
CA TRP A 195 25.45 15.95 10.22
C TRP A 195 25.64 17.15 11.14
N ASP A 196 26.88 17.57 11.42
CA ASP A 196 27.16 18.76 12.24
C ASP A 196 26.52 20.03 11.63
N ILE A 197 26.56 20.17 10.30
CA ILE A 197 25.93 21.30 9.59
C ILE A 197 24.41 21.20 9.69
N TYR A 198 23.83 20.02 9.41
CA TYR A 198 22.39 19.85 9.38
C TYR A 198 21.75 20.01 10.75
N ASP A 199 22.37 19.45 11.79
CA ASP A 199 21.92 19.60 13.17
C ASP A 199 21.94 21.07 13.62
N ARG A 200 23.01 21.80 13.27
CA ARG A 200 23.10 23.24 13.58
C ARG A 200 22.01 24.03 12.85
N LEU A 201 21.78 23.75 11.57
CA LEU A 201 20.76 24.43 10.77
C LEU A 201 19.37 24.25 11.39
N VAL A 202 19.04 23.05 11.87
CA VAL A 202 17.75 22.77 12.51
C VAL A 202 17.61 23.52 13.83
N LEU A 203 18.67 23.53 14.66
CA LEU A 203 18.67 24.25 15.94
C LEU A 203 18.66 25.78 15.78
N ASP A 204 19.30 26.32 14.75
CA ASP A 204 19.29 27.76 14.45
C ASP A 204 17.89 28.22 14.02
N ASN A 205 17.14 27.36 13.32
CA ASN A 205 15.75 27.63 12.91
C ASN A 205 14.75 27.44 14.07
N ASP A 206 14.93 26.41 14.89
CA ASP A 206 14.14 26.16 16.09
C ASP A 206 15.05 25.68 17.25
N PRO A 207 15.38 26.56 18.22
CA PRO A 207 16.23 26.19 19.35
C PRO A 207 15.65 25.11 20.27
N LYS A 208 14.35 24.80 20.16
CA LYS A 208 13.70 23.72 20.93
C LYS A 208 13.67 22.40 20.16
N ALA A 209 14.04 22.39 18.88
CA ALA A 209 14.11 21.17 18.10
C ALA A 209 15.19 20.23 18.63
N LYS A 210 15.03 18.93 18.38
CA LYS A 210 16.07 17.93 18.64
C LYS A 210 16.95 17.82 17.40
N LYS A 211 18.23 17.51 17.60
CA LYS A 211 19.15 17.25 16.48
C LYS A 211 18.66 16.06 15.66
N PRO A 212 18.51 16.20 14.32
CA PRO A 212 18.19 15.08 13.44
C PRO A 212 19.07 13.85 13.64
N SER A 213 20.39 14.02 13.79
CA SER A 213 21.31 12.89 14.02
C SER A 213 20.99 12.12 15.32
N GLU A 214 20.69 12.85 16.40
CA GLU A 214 20.32 12.27 17.70
C GLU A 214 18.93 11.62 17.65
N LEU A 215 17.98 12.18 16.90
CA LEU A 215 16.67 11.56 16.67
C LEU A 215 16.81 10.20 15.99
N ILE A 216 17.59 10.13 14.91
CA ILE A 216 17.82 8.87 14.19
C ILE A 216 18.53 7.85 15.08
N ALA A 217 19.60 8.27 15.77
CA ALA A 217 20.33 7.39 16.68
C ALA A 217 19.42 6.83 17.79
N ASN A 218 18.56 7.68 18.38
CA ASN A 218 17.61 7.26 19.41
C ASN A 218 16.56 6.28 18.87
N THR A 219 16.00 6.52 17.67
CA THR A 219 15.09 5.57 17.03
C THR A 219 15.78 4.22 16.82
N ILE A 220 17.02 4.20 16.31
CA ILE A 220 17.79 2.97 16.10
C ILE A 220 18.01 2.22 17.43
N ILE A 221 18.36 2.93 18.51
CA ILE A 221 18.60 2.31 19.83
C ILE A 221 17.31 1.73 20.43
N LYS A 222 16.19 2.42 20.25
CA LYS A 222 14.89 2.03 20.79
C LYS A 222 14.18 0.96 19.98
N ALA A 223 14.43 0.89 18.67
CA ALA A 223 13.74 -0.02 17.78
C ALA A 223 13.82 -1.47 18.27
N ARG A 224 12.69 -2.16 18.24
CA ARG A 224 12.57 -3.56 18.59
C ARG A 224 11.83 -4.27 17.46
N PHE A 225 12.56 -5.06 16.70
CA PHE A 225 11.98 -6.04 15.79
C PHE A 225 12.08 -7.41 16.47
N GLU A 226 10.94 -7.99 16.77
CA GLU A 226 10.81 -9.23 17.53
C GLU A 226 10.12 -10.30 16.68
N GLU A 227 10.30 -11.57 17.04
CA GLU A 227 9.71 -12.70 16.31
C GLU A 227 8.19 -12.60 16.16
N ARG A 228 7.49 -12.10 17.20
CA ARG A 228 6.04 -11.87 17.16
C ARG A 228 5.60 -10.96 16.02
N HIS A 229 6.45 -10.02 15.58
CA HIS A 229 6.11 -9.13 14.49
C HIS A 229 5.94 -9.95 13.21
N PHE A 230 6.80 -10.94 12.98
CA PHE A 230 6.82 -11.76 11.77
C PHE A 230 5.81 -12.93 11.79
N GLU A 231 5.36 -13.40 12.95
CA GLU A 231 4.43 -14.53 13.07
C GLU A 231 3.20 -14.49 12.13
N PRO A 232 2.56 -13.33 11.88
CA PRO A 232 1.43 -13.24 10.96
C PRO A 232 1.80 -13.45 9.49
N TRP A 233 3.06 -13.23 9.10
CA TRP A 233 3.50 -13.35 7.72
C TRP A 233 3.51 -14.83 7.28
N LEU A 234 2.76 -15.15 6.23
CA LEU A 234 2.57 -16.52 5.74
C LEU A 234 3.88 -17.21 5.30
N VAL A 235 4.89 -16.44 4.90
CA VAL A 235 6.22 -16.99 4.58
C VAL A 235 6.97 -17.35 5.85
N TRP A 236 6.85 -16.52 6.88
CA TRP A 236 7.52 -16.75 8.16
C TRP A 236 7.01 -18.01 8.86
N ASN A 237 5.76 -18.41 8.62
CA ASN A 237 5.18 -19.65 9.17
C ASN A 237 5.09 -20.81 8.15
N GLU A 238 5.86 -20.74 7.06
CA GLU A 238 5.98 -21.78 6.01
C GLU A 238 4.69 -22.13 5.24
N LYS A 239 3.59 -21.38 5.42
CA LYS A 239 2.37 -21.56 4.62
C LYS A 239 2.56 -21.11 3.17
N ARG A 240 3.50 -20.20 2.92
CA ARG A 240 3.92 -19.74 1.58
C ARG A 240 5.44 -19.81 1.47
N GLN A 241 5.97 -20.02 0.25
CA GLN A 241 7.41 -20.20 0.02
C GLN A 241 8.14 -18.91 -0.40
N HIS A 242 7.38 -17.85 -0.67
CA HIS A 242 7.88 -16.58 -1.20
C HIS A 242 6.96 -15.43 -0.77
N GLY A 243 7.53 -14.23 -0.70
CA GLY A 243 6.82 -13.01 -0.33
C GLY A 243 7.79 -11.92 0.15
N THR A 244 7.23 -10.77 0.53
CA THR A 244 7.99 -9.68 1.17
C THR A 244 7.30 -9.19 2.44
N ALA A 245 8.11 -8.80 3.41
CA ALA A 245 7.75 -8.17 4.66
C ALA A 245 8.43 -6.81 4.76
N LEU A 246 7.64 -5.76 5.01
CA LEU A 246 8.09 -4.40 5.29
C LEU A 246 7.70 -4.06 6.72
N ILE A 247 8.66 -4.03 7.63
CA ILE A 247 8.41 -3.83 9.07
C ILE A 247 8.99 -2.49 9.47
N VAL A 248 8.15 -1.65 10.04
CA VAL A 248 8.41 -0.23 10.26
C VAL A 248 8.30 0.07 11.75
N SER A 249 9.35 0.69 12.29
CA SER A 249 9.39 1.20 13.66
C SER A 249 9.28 2.73 13.65
N ASP A 250 8.86 3.30 14.80
CA ASP A 250 8.58 4.73 14.94
C ASP A 250 7.49 5.21 13.96
N ILE A 251 6.41 4.43 13.91
CA ILE A 251 5.35 4.56 12.90
C ILE A 251 4.67 5.93 12.93
N ASN A 252 4.13 6.33 11.78
CA ASN A 252 3.35 7.54 11.57
C ASN A 252 2.15 7.59 12.52
N TYR A 253 1.75 8.81 12.91
CA TYR A 253 0.61 9.04 13.77
C TYR A 253 -0.70 8.47 13.20
N ASP A 254 -0.90 8.47 11.87
CA ASP A 254 -2.09 7.88 11.23
C ASP A 254 -2.25 6.38 11.57
N LEU A 255 -1.13 5.66 11.68
CA LEU A 255 -1.10 4.26 12.09
C LEU A 255 -1.29 4.11 13.60
N LYS A 256 -0.62 4.96 14.40
CA LYS A 256 -0.81 4.97 15.86
C LYS A 256 -2.28 5.21 16.22
N ALA A 257 -2.95 6.11 15.52
CA ALA A 257 -4.36 6.43 15.72
C ALA A 257 -5.28 5.21 15.55
N GLN A 258 -4.86 4.16 14.85
CA GLN A 258 -5.63 2.92 14.71
C GLN A 258 -5.58 2.02 15.97
N LEU A 259 -4.60 2.22 16.85
CA LEU A 259 -4.40 1.40 18.04
C LEU A 259 -5.52 1.66 19.08
N SER A 260 -5.93 0.59 19.76
CA SER A 260 -6.93 0.67 20.84
C SER A 260 -6.45 1.45 22.06
N SER A 261 -5.12 1.54 22.27
CA SER A 261 -4.52 2.30 23.37
C SER A 261 -4.64 3.82 23.21
N ILE A 262 -4.88 4.32 21.98
CA ILE A 262 -5.02 5.75 21.71
C ILE A 262 -6.42 6.23 22.06
N GLU A 263 -6.49 7.31 22.85
CA GLU A 263 -7.73 7.94 23.26
C GLU A 263 -8.54 8.45 22.06
N LEU A 264 -9.84 8.17 22.08
CA LEU A 264 -10.76 8.58 21.02
C LEU A 264 -11.17 10.04 21.18
N ASP A 265 -10.55 10.91 20.41
CA ASP A 265 -11.02 12.29 20.19
C ASP A 265 -11.60 12.48 18.77
N SER A 266 -12.07 13.68 18.47
CA SER A 266 -12.61 14.01 17.14
C SER A 266 -11.57 13.88 16.03
N ASN A 267 -10.29 14.13 16.32
CA ASN A 267 -9.20 14.04 15.35
C ASN A 267 -8.91 12.58 14.99
N VAL A 268 -8.75 11.71 16.00
CA VAL A 268 -8.54 10.27 15.84
C VAL A 268 -9.71 9.63 15.10
N LYS A 269 -10.96 10.04 15.38
CA LYS A 269 -12.14 9.56 14.63
C LYS A 269 -12.03 9.89 13.14
N ASN A 270 -11.67 11.12 12.79
CA ASN A 270 -11.51 11.53 11.40
C ASN A 270 -10.37 10.76 10.70
N ILE A 271 -9.25 10.56 11.40
CA ILE A 271 -8.12 9.76 10.88
C ILE A 271 -8.55 8.32 10.62
N ARG A 272 -9.23 7.67 11.56
CA ARG A 272 -9.76 6.30 11.38
C ARG A 272 -10.75 6.21 10.22
N GLN A 273 -11.63 7.20 10.09
CA GLN A 273 -12.60 7.24 8.99
C GLN A 273 -11.92 7.42 7.63
N SER A 274 -10.96 8.35 7.52
CA SER A 274 -10.19 8.58 6.29
C SER A 274 -9.31 7.37 5.93
N PHE A 275 -8.73 6.72 6.94
CA PHE A 275 -7.96 5.49 6.78
C PHE A 275 -8.83 4.37 6.21
N PHE A 276 -10.00 4.13 6.81
CA PHE A 276 -10.96 3.14 6.31
C PHE A 276 -11.43 3.50 4.90
N SER A 277 -11.90 4.73 4.65
CA SER A 277 -12.48 5.12 3.36
C SER A 277 -11.49 5.02 2.21
N THR A 278 -10.18 5.15 2.47
CA THR A 278 -9.14 5.07 1.44
C THR A 278 -8.74 3.63 1.13
N LEU A 279 -8.73 2.75 2.15
CA LEU A 279 -8.24 1.38 2.03
C LEU A 279 -9.34 0.34 1.84
N SER A 280 -10.59 0.65 2.19
CA SER A 280 -11.74 -0.20 1.92
C SER A 280 -12.03 -0.28 0.42
N ALA A 281 -12.74 -1.33 0.04
CA ALA A 281 -13.07 -1.70 -1.33
C ALA A 281 -11.84 -1.61 -2.26
N PHE A 282 -10.68 -2.07 -1.81
CA PHE A 282 -9.45 -2.00 -2.61
C PHE A 282 -9.55 -2.87 -3.86
N THR A 283 -10.22 -4.03 -3.74
CA THR A 283 -10.66 -4.83 -4.87
C THR A 283 -12.15 -4.66 -5.10
N ASP A 284 -12.61 -4.84 -6.34
CA ASP A 284 -14.03 -4.77 -6.66
C ASP A 284 -14.83 -5.83 -5.91
N PRO A 285 -15.71 -5.43 -4.96
CA PRO A 285 -16.47 -6.37 -4.16
C PRO A 285 -17.74 -6.86 -4.89
N TYR A 286 -18.05 -6.28 -6.05
CA TYR A 286 -19.26 -6.60 -6.82
C TYR A 286 -18.98 -7.58 -7.96
N VAL A 287 -17.74 -7.91 -8.28
CA VAL A 287 -17.45 -8.91 -9.33
C VAL A 287 -17.67 -10.32 -8.79
N GLY A 288 -18.69 -11.01 -9.31
CA GLY A 288 -18.93 -12.44 -9.08
C GLY A 288 -18.27 -13.32 -10.15
N VAL A 289 -18.13 -14.62 -9.86
CA VAL A 289 -17.52 -15.61 -10.78
C VAL A 289 -18.29 -15.73 -12.10
N ASP A 290 -19.60 -15.51 -12.09
CA ASP A 290 -20.50 -15.61 -13.25
C ASP A 290 -20.87 -14.25 -13.88
N ALA A 291 -20.15 -13.17 -13.54
CA ALA A 291 -20.51 -11.83 -13.96
C ALA A 291 -20.37 -11.62 -15.48
N SER A 292 -21.44 -11.17 -16.14
CA SER A 292 -21.46 -10.81 -17.58
C SER A 292 -21.00 -9.37 -17.87
N GLU A 293 -20.20 -8.82 -16.97
CA GLU A 293 -19.77 -7.42 -16.96
C GLU A 293 -18.54 -7.20 -17.85
N PHE A 294 -18.56 -6.12 -18.64
CA PHE A 294 -17.38 -5.73 -19.40
C PHE A 294 -16.24 -5.33 -18.45
N ASN A 295 -15.05 -5.89 -18.72
CA ASN A 295 -13.80 -5.57 -18.02
C ASN A 295 -13.81 -5.84 -16.50
N ALA A 296 -14.85 -6.53 -16.00
CA ALA A 296 -14.91 -7.03 -14.64
C ALA A 296 -14.05 -8.30 -14.52
N PHE A 297 -13.21 -8.34 -13.51
CA PHE A 297 -12.29 -9.45 -13.26
C PHE A 297 -12.01 -9.52 -11.78
N ASP A 298 -12.12 -10.73 -11.21
CA ASP A 298 -11.69 -11.00 -9.86
C ASP A 298 -10.15 -11.10 -9.83
N PRO A 299 -9.45 -10.18 -9.16
CA PRO A 299 -7.99 -10.19 -9.12
C PRO A 299 -7.38 -11.39 -8.41
N ASP A 300 -8.16 -12.19 -7.69
CA ASP A 300 -7.65 -13.24 -6.78
C ASP A 300 -6.57 -12.63 -5.86
N PHE A 301 -6.99 -11.54 -5.21
CA PHE A 301 -6.18 -10.65 -4.39
C PHE A 301 -7.00 -10.22 -3.17
N SER A 302 -6.59 -10.66 -2.00
CA SER A 302 -7.20 -10.30 -0.72
C SER A 302 -6.33 -9.27 0.01
N TYR A 303 -6.98 -8.47 0.84
CA TYR A 303 -6.32 -7.51 1.71
C TYR A 303 -6.94 -7.51 3.11
N GLU A 304 -6.13 -7.24 4.11
CA GLU A 304 -6.60 -7.05 5.49
C GLU A 304 -5.76 -6.05 6.27
N VAL A 305 -6.36 -5.42 7.28
CA VAL A 305 -5.67 -4.59 8.27
C VAL A 305 -6.02 -5.08 9.67
N LYS A 306 -5.00 -5.39 10.48
CA LYS A 306 -5.15 -5.88 11.85
C LYS A 306 -4.34 -5.03 12.84
N THR A 307 -4.90 -4.79 14.01
CA THR A 307 -4.16 -4.31 15.18
C THR A 307 -3.91 -5.43 16.16
N TRP A 308 -2.81 -5.34 16.92
CA TRP A 308 -2.38 -6.36 17.87
C TRP A 308 -2.13 -5.72 19.24
N LEU A 309 -2.78 -6.26 20.28
CA LEU A 309 -2.47 -5.98 21.67
C LEU A 309 -1.97 -7.26 22.33
N GLY A 310 -0.65 -7.39 22.45
CA GLY A 310 -0.01 -8.66 22.80
C GLY A 310 -0.32 -9.73 21.75
N LYS A 311 -1.03 -10.80 22.13
CA LYS A 311 -1.42 -11.90 21.22
C LYS A 311 -2.83 -11.75 20.64
N LEU A 312 -3.58 -10.75 21.08
CA LEU A 312 -4.95 -10.52 20.62
C LEU A 312 -4.92 -9.62 19.39
N SER A 313 -5.53 -10.09 18.30
CA SER A 313 -5.68 -9.32 17.07
C SER A 313 -7.11 -8.84 16.88
N THR A 314 -7.27 -7.59 16.43
CA THR A 314 -8.56 -7.02 16.00
C THR A 314 -8.46 -6.64 14.53
N THR A 315 -9.40 -7.09 13.71
CA THR A 315 -9.49 -6.68 12.30
C THR A 315 -10.14 -5.30 12.21
N ILE A 316 -9.51 -4.39 11.47
CA ILE A 316 -10.00 -3.03 11.22
C ILE A 316 -10.57 -2.92 9.80
N ILE A 317 -9.89 -3.57 8.84
CA ILE A 317 -10.33 -3.66 7.45
C ILE A 317 -10.21 -5.13 7.04
N GLU A 318 -11.27 -5.66 6.50
CA GLU A 318 -11.31 -6.99 5.89
C GLU A 318 -11.75 -6.89 4.43
N ASN A 319 -11.80 -8.02 3.74
CA ASN A 319 -12.27 -8.06 2.38
C ASN A 319 -13.75 -7.62 2.35
N ASP A 320 -14.02 -6.49 1.72
CA ASP A 320 -15.36 -5.89 1.68
C ASP A 320 -16.43 -6.83 1.11
N ARG A 321 -16.05 -7.87 0.35
CA ARG A 321 -16.99 -8.89 -0.15
C ARG A 321 -17.81 -9.57 0.95
N ASP A 322 -17.27 -9.64 2.17
CA ASP A 322 -17.97 -10.22 3.32
C ASP A 322 -19.05 -9.28 3.89
N ALA A 323 -18.82 -7.96 3.80
CA ALA A 323 -19.72 -6.93 4.31
C ALA A 323 -20.72 -6.42 3.25
N ILE A 324 -20.26 -6.15 2.04
CA ILE A 324 -21.03 -5.62 0.93
C ILE A 324 -20.62 -6.28 -0.40
N ASN A 325 -21.60 -6.86 -1.07
CA ASN A 325 -21.42 -7.53 -2.37
C ASN A 325 -22.73 -7.42 -3.18
N ARG A 326 -22.78 -8.07 -4.35
CA ARG A 326 -23.98 -8.07 -5.20
C ARG A 326 -25.20 -8.65 -4.50
N GLU A 327 -25.08 -9.78 -3.81
CA GLU A 327 -26.21 -10.40 -3.11
C GLU A 327 -26.82 -9.47 -2.04
N VAL A 328 -25.98 -8.70 -1.35
CA VAL A 328 -26.40 -7.72 -0.34
C VAL A 328 -27.05 -6.51 -1.00
N THR A 329 -26.46 -5.97 -2.06
CA THR A 329 -26.97 -4.77 -2.74
C THR A 329 -28.22 -5.05 -3.57
N GLU A 330 -28.38 -6.25 -4.12
CA GLU A 330 -29.60 -6.71 -4.80
C GLU A 330 -30.82 -6.79 -3.87
N GLN A 331 -30.62 -6.87 -2.56
CA GLN A 331 -31.69 -6.80 -1.56
C GLN A 331 -32.20 -5.36 -1.34
N MET A 332 -31.49 -4.33 -1.81
CA MET A 332 -31.93 -2.93 -1.70
C MET A 332 -33.14 -2.64 -2.61
N GLU A 333 -33.79 -1.50 -2.40
CA GLU A 333 -35.05 -1.16 -3.08
C GLU A 333 -34.82 -0.79 -4.54
N HIS A 334 -33.73 -0.09 -4.82
CA HIS A 334 -33.42 0.47 -6.12
C HIS A 334 -32.06 -0.04 -6.57
N VAL A 335 -32.00 -0.69 -7.73
CA VAL A 335 -30.77 -1.27 -8.28
C VAL A 335 -30.73 -1.00 -9.77
N LEU A 336 -29.65 -0.42 -10.26
CA LEU A 336 -29.33 -0.28 -11.68
C LEU A 336 -28.03 -1.04 -11.93
N SER A 337 -28.09 -2.14 -12.65
CA SER A 337 -26.92 -2.97 -12.93
C SER A 337 -26.86 -3.36 -14.39
N GLY A 338 -25.74 -3.12 -15.05
CA GLY A 338 -25.59 -3.46 -16.45
C GLY A 338 -24.33 -2.91 -17.10
N ASN A 339 -24.31 -3.01 -18.42
CA ASN A 339 -23.19 -2.67 -19.27
C ASN A 339 -23.53 -1.47 -20.14
N ILE A 340 -22.60 -0.53 -20.28
CA ILE A 340 -22.65 0.57 -21.23
C ILE A 340 -21.64 0.27 -22.34
N ASP A 341 -22.12 0.23 -23.58
CA ASP A 341 -21.27 -0.01 -24.75
C ASP A 341 -20.54 1.26 -25.24
N GLU A 342 -19.68 1.10 -26.25
CA GLU A 342 -18.93 2.20 -26.88
C GLU A 342 -19.80 3.30 -27.53
N PHE A 343 -21.11 3.05 -27.70
CA PHE A 343 -22.08 4.01 -28.21
C PHE A 343 -22.86 4.70 -27.08
N GLY A 344 -22.56 4.40 -25.82
CA GLY A 344 -23.27 4.93 -24.67
C GLY A 344 -24.63 4.26 -24.42
N VAL A 345 -24.92 3.12 -25.06
CA VAL A 345 -26.17 2.39 -24.85
C VAL A 345 -26.03 1.47 -23.65
N PHE A 346 -26.85 1.70 -22.63
CA PHE A 346 -26.94 0.83 -21.46
C PHE A 346 -27.81 -0.40 -21.77
N ARG A 347 -27.35 -1.58 -21.33
CA ARG A 347 -28.09 -2.84 -21.30
C ARG A 347 -27.92 -3.51 -19.97
N GLY A 348 -29.02 -3.84 -19.31
CA GLY A 348 -28.97 -4.45 -17.99
C GLY A 348 -30.34 -4.57 -17.36
N GLN A 349 -30.39 -4.38 -16.04
CA GLN A 349 -31.59 -4.58 -15.23
C GLN A 349 -31.82 -3.38 -14.32
N VAL A 350 -33.10 -3.14 -14.05
CA VAL A 350 -33.57 -2.06 -13.16
C VAL A 350 -34.53 -2.63 -12.13
N LYS A 351 -34.20 -2.44 -10.87
CA LYS A 351 -35.07 -2.64 -9.71
C LYS A 351 -35.51 -1.28 -9.19
N ALA A 352 -36.80 -1.12 -8.91
CA ALA A 352 -37.32 0.09 -8.30
C ALA A 352 -38.42 -0.26 -7.30
N PHE A 353 -38.29 0.25 -6.07
CA PHE A 353 -39.19 -0.05 -4.94
C PHE A 353 -39.33 -1.55 -4.66
N GLY A 354 -38.20 -2.27 -4.66
CA GLY A 354 -38.17 -3.69 -4.35
C GLY A 354 -38.53 -4.62 -5.52
N GLU A 355 -39.03 -4.08 -6.64
CA GLU A 355 -39.49 -4.87 -7.79
C GLU A 355 -38.56 -4.72 -8.99
N TRP A 356 -38.14 -5.86 -9.56
CA TRP A 356 -37.44 -5.90 -10.84
C TRP A 356 -38.41 -5.56 -11.98
N ARG A 357 -38.12 -4.50 -12.74
CA ARG A 357 -38.99 -4.05 -13.84
C ARG A 357 -38.86 -4.93 -15.08
N LYS A 358 -37.64 -5.34 -15.40
CA LYS A 358 -37.32 -6.41 -16.36
C LYS A 358 -36.06 -7.12 -15.89
N ILE A 359 -36.05 -8.44 -16.03
CA ILE A 359 -34.91 -9.31 -15.71
C ILE A 359 -34.17 -9.61 -17.03
N GLY A 360 -32.84 -9.71 -16.98
CA GLY A 360 -31.98 -9.94 -18.15
C GLY A 360 -31.50 -8.67 -18.86
N ASN A 361 -30.72 -8.83 -19.93
CA ASN A 361 -30.11 -7.72 -20.69
C ASN A 361 -31.09 -6.99 -21.64
N ASP A 362 -32.38 -7.30 -21.55
CA ASP A 362 -33.43 -6.78 -22.44
C ASP A 362 -33.86 -5.35 -22.07
N TYR A 363 -33.44 -4.83 -20.91
CA TYR A 363 -33.65 -3.44 -20.57
C TYR A 363 -32.57 -2.57 -21.21
N VAL A 364 -32.96 -1.81 -22.24
CA VAL A 364 -32.06 -0.96 -23.02
C VAL A 364 -32.38 0.51 -22.77
N ILE A 365 -31.37 1.30 -22.40
CA ILE A 365 -31.48 2.76 -22.29
C ILE A 365 -30.52 3.36 -23.32
N TYR A 366 -31.08 4.12 -24.26
CA TYR A 366 -30.29 4.85 -25.26
C TYR A 366 -29.77 6.17 -24.68
N PRO A 367 -28.59 6.64 -25.11
CA PRO A 367 -28.09 7.95 -24.70
C PRO A 367 -29.06 9.07 -25.13
N PRO A 368 -29.04 10.22 -24.45
CA PRO A 368 -29.81 11.40 -24.85
C PRO A 368 -29.53 11.79 -26.31
N LYS A 369 -30.56 12.24 -27.04
CA LYS A 369 -30.44 12.57 -28.47
C LYS A 369 -29.48 13.73 -28.76
N ASP A 370 -29.26 14.59 -27.78
CA ASP A 370 -28.36 15.74 -27.79
C ASP A 370 -26.92 15.40 -27.35
N LEU A 371 -26.67 14.18 -26.87
CA LEU A 371 -25.33 13.72 -26.51
C LEU A 371 -24.59 13.20 -27.76
N THR A 372 -23.48 13.85 -28.10
CA THR A 372 -22.58 13.38 -29.17
C THR A 372 -21.40 12.64 -28.57
N ILE A 373 -21.34 11.32 -28.77
CA ILE A 373 -20.23 10.48 -28.32
C ILE A 373 -19.00 10.72 -29.22
N PRO A 374 -17.82 11.04 -28.68
CA PRO A 374 -16.61 11.24 -29.47
C PRO A 374 -16.15 9.92 -30.11
N LYS A 375 -15.73 9.96 -31.38
CA LYS A 375 -15.29 8.81 -32.18
C LYS A 375 -13.93 9.04 -32.86
N GLY A 376 -13.11 9.89 -32.27
CA GLY A 376 -11.80 10.24 -32.80
C GLY A 376 -10.74 9.17 -32.48
N PRO A 377 -9.67 9.07 -33.28
CA PRO A 377 -8.58 8.12 -33.05
C PRO A 377 -7.84 8.34 -31.72
N SER A 378 -7.88 9.57 -31.18
CA SER A 378 -7.29 9.94 -29.88
C SER A 378 -8.33 10.20 -28.79
N THR A 379 -9.64 10.11 -29.09
CA THR A 379 -10.71 10.50 -28.18
C THR A 379 -11.96 9.71 -28.51
N PHE A 380 -12.21 8.65 -27.74
CA PHE A 380 -13.35 7.77 -27.86
C PHE A 380 -13.79 7.32 -26.46
N ILE A 381 -15.00 6.78 -26.35
CA ILE A 381 -15.51 6.16 -25.12
C ILE A 381 -15.40 4.65 -25.27
N GLY A 382 -14.77 3.99 -24.29
CA GLY A 382 -14.74 2.54 -24.19
C GLY A 382 -15.93 1.99 -23.40
N PRO A 383 -16.27 0.71 -23.56
CA PRO A 383 -17.34 0.08 -22.79
C PRO A 383 -16.96 -0.05 -21.32
N PHE A 384 -17.96 0.04 -20.43
CA PHE A 384 -17.78 -0.15 -19.00
C PHE A 384 -19.06 -0.70 -18.35
N SER A 385 -18.89 -1.31 -17.17
CA SER A 385 -19.99 -1.82 -16.37
C SER A 385 -20.36 -0.81 -15.30
N ILE A 386 -21.64 -0.74 -14.95
CA ILE A 386 -22.16 0.10 -13.87
C ILE A 386 -23.05 -0.73 -12.95
N HIS A 387 -22.85 -0.55 -11.66
CA HIS A 387 -23.71 -1.08 -10.61
C HIS A 387 -24.00 0.03 -9.60
N VAL A 388 -25.27 0.40 -9.48
CA VAL A 388 -25.76 1.38 -8.51
C VAL A 388 -26.84 0.71 -7.70
N ALA A 389 -26.71 0.74 -6.38
CA ALA A 389 -27.72 0.25 -5.47
C ALA A 389 -28.02 1.32 -4.42
N THR A 390 -29.30 1.51 -4.12
CA THR A 390 -29.76 2.47 -3.11
C THR A 390 -31.12 2.06 -2.55
N PHE A 391 -31.54 2.71 -1.49
CA PHE A 391 -32.79 2.49 -0.80
C PHE A 391 -33.35 3.82 -0.29
N GLU A 392 -34.65 3.85 -0.01
CA GLU A 392 -35.31 5.04 0.51
C GLU A 392 -34.73 5.37 1.89
N GLN A 393 -34.16 6.56 2.05
CA GLN A 393 -33.55 6.99 3.32
C GLN A 393 -34.60 7.39 4.35
N THR A 394 -35.82 7.71 3.90
CA THR A 394 -36.95 8.04 4.76
C THR A 394 -37.77 6.77 5.01
N ARG A 395 -37.87 6.36 6.28
CA ARG A 395 -38.52 5.10 6.68
C ARG A 395 -39.95 4.96 6.17
N GLU A 396 -40.72 6.04 6.13
CA GLU A 396 -42.12 6.06 5.68
C GLU A 396 -42.26 5.77 4.17
N ASN A 397 -41.21 6.03 3.39
CA ASN A 397 -41.19 5.81 1.95
C ASN A 397 -40.62 4.43 1.58
N SER A 398 -39.96 3.75 2.53
CA SER A 398 -39.24 2.51 2.27
C SER A 398 -40.14 1.28 2.30
N THR A 399 -39.99 0.41 1.29
CA THR A 399 -40.61 -0.91 1.20
C THR A 399 -39.85 -1.98 1.98
N LEU A 400 -38.69 -1.66 2.56
CA LEU A 400 -37.88 -2.62 3.32
C LEU A 400 -38.53 -3.00 4.65
N SER A 401 -38.19 -4.16 5.20
CA SER A 401 -38.47 -4.46 6.60
C SER A 401 -37.72 -3.50 7.53
N GLN A 402 -38.18 -3.35 8.79
CA GLN A 402 -37.47 -2.52 9.78
C GLN A 402 -36.02 -2.99 9.98
N GLU A 403 -35.81 -4.30 10.03
CA GLU A 403 -34.49 -4.91 10.17
C GLU A 403 -33.56 -4.57 9.00
N ASN A 404 -34.03 -4.77 7.76
CA ASN A 404 -33.23 -4.46 6.57
C ASN A 404 -32.96 -2.96 6.43
N PHE A 405 -33.92 -2.11 6.80
CA PHE A 405 -33.74 -0.67 6.78
C PHE A 405 -32.62 -0.22 7.74
N VAL A 406 -32.64 -0.70 8.99
CA VAL A 406 -31.57 -0.40 9.95
C VAL A 406 -30.24 -0.96 9.47
N ARG A 407 -30.23 -2.21 8.95
CA ARG A 407 -29.02 -2.84 8.39
C ARG A 407 -28.41 -2.01 7.26
N PHE A 408 -29.20 -1.57 6.29
CA PHE A 408 -28.68 -0.80 5.15
C PHE A 408 -28.26 0.63 5.54
N ILE A 409 -28.89 1.25 6.54
CA ILE A 409 -28.40 2.52 7.09
C ILE A 409 -27.01 2.37 7.69
N GLU A 410 -26.75 1.31 8.46
CA GLU A 410 -25.41 1.08 9.02
C GLU A 410 -24.37 0.76 7.94
N LEU A 411 -24.71 -0.09 6.97
CA LEU A 411 -23.84 -0.39 5.83
C LEU A 411 -23.52 0.87 5.01
N ALA A 412 -24.52 1.72 4.75
CA ALA A 412 -24.33 2.95 3.98
C ALA A 412 -23.38 3.93 4.67
N LYS A 413 -23.35 3.99 6.01
CA LYS A 413 -22.39 4.87 6.73
C LYS A 413 -20.93 4.54 6.44
N GLN A 414 -20.63 3.27 6.16
CA GLN A 414 -19.26 2.79 5.96
C GLN A 414 -18.91 2.60 4.48
N HIS A 415 -19.86 2.10 3.67
CA HIS A 415 -19.59 1.65 2.30
C HIS A 415 -20.31 2.46 1.21
N SER A 416 -21.09 3.49 1.56
CA SER A 416 -21.64 4.37 0.53
C SER A 416 -20.54 5.26 -0.06
N GLY A 417 -20.55 5.40 -1.38
CA GLY A 417 -19.53 6.15 -2.09
C GLY A 417 -19.63 5.95 -3.59
N PHE A 418 -18.82 6.68 -4.33
CA PHE A 418 -18.70 6.53 -5.78
C PHE A 418 -17.35 5.89 -6.13
N LEU A 419 -17.38 4.58 -6.34
CA LEU A 419 -16.20 3.76 -6.57
C LEU A 419 -15.97 3.54 -8.07
N ILE A 420 -14.72 3.67 -8.51
CA ILE A 420 -14.30 3.28 -9.85
C ILE A 420 -13.28 2.16 -9.73
N PHE A 421 -13.49 1.08 -10.47
CA PHE A 421 -12.57 -0.05 -10.54
C PHE A 421 -11.94 -0.14 -11.93
N ARG A 422 -10.65 -0.47 -11.96
CA ARG A 422 -9.90 -0.73 -13.19
C ARG A 422 -9.06 -1.98 -13.01
N ASN A 423 -9.34 -3.00 -13.83
CA ASN A 423 -8.73 -4.34 -13.73
C ASN A 423 -8.92 -4.96 -12.33
N GLY A 424 -10.11 -4.79 -11.75
CA GLY A 424 -10.46 -5.35 -10.44
C GLY A 424 -9.93 -4.59 -9.22
N LEU A 425 -9.15 -3.51 -9.40
CA LEU A 425 -8.64 -2.67 -8.30
C LEU A 425 -9.29 -1.28 -8.31
N ARG A 426 -9.51 -0.71 -7.13
CA ARG A 426 -10.06 0.64 -6.97
C ARG A 426 -9.10 1.71 -7.47
N VAL A 427 -9.66 2.70 -8.14
CA VAL A 427 -8.98 3.90 -8.63
C VAL A 427 -9.21 5.03 -7.64
N LEU A 428 -8.19 5.38 -6.86
CA LEU A 428 -8.22 6.56 -6.00
C LEU A 428 -8.13 7.86 -6.85
N PRO A 429 -8.75 8.97 -6.42
CA PRO A 429 -9.43 9.17 -5.13
C PRO A 429 -10.95 8.86 -5.17
N TYR A 430 -11.42 8.11 -6.16
CA TYR A 430 -12.86 7.83 -6.28
C TYR A 430 -13.30 6.80 -5.22
N GLY A 431 -14.14 7.25 -4.30
CA GLY A 431 -14.89 6.42 -3.34
C GLY A 431 -15.07 7.07 -2.00
#